data_AF-A0A1G2DZB2-F1
#
_entry.id   AF-A0A1G2DZB2-F1
#
_cell.length_a   1.000
_cell.length_b   1.000
_cell.length_c   1.000
_cell.angle_alpha   90.00
_cell.angle_beta   90.00
_cell.angle_gamma   90.00
#
_symmetry.space_group_name_H-M   'P 1'
#
loop_
_entity.id
_entity.type
_entity.pdbx_description
1 polymer ?
#
loop_
_entity_poly.entity_id
_entity_poly.type
_entity_poly.pdbx_seq_one_letter_code
_entity_poly.pdbx_strand_id
1 'polypeptide(L)'
;MEEKPIKNNLKADNSKETLQAIFNSVRDGLVILDRTGKIMKISESLVEMGGYSGKELIGKRLSLMKMFSPKSLAQILVNFVRTLADNEIMPYEVEATTKSGRKMFGEISGNPLKSKGKIVGVVALIRDITERKKTEEELREKNEELEKFNKFAVGRELKIIELKNKIKELEEKLNKI
;
A
#
# COMPACT_ATOMS: atom_id res chain seq x y z
N MET A 1 42.48 -27.19 -16.37
CA MET A 1 41.95 -26.25 -15.36
C MET A 1 40.59 -26.77 -14.96
N GLU A 2 40.49 -27.42 -13.81
CA GLU A 2 39.26 -28.00 -13.29
C GLU A 2 38.39 -26.90 -12.67
N GLU A 3 37.12 -26.85 -13.07
CA GLU A 3 36.09 -26.04 -12.42
C GLU A 3 35.90 -26.56 -10.99
N LYS A 4 36.30 -25.78 -9.99
CA LYS A 4 35.96 -26.05 -8.59
C LYS A 4 34.43 -26.02 -8.46
N PRO A 5 33.78 -27.09 -7.95
CA PRO A 5 32.35 -27.04 -7.72
C PRO A 5 32.08 -26.03 -6.61
N ILE A 6 31.24 -25.04 -6.91
CA ILE A 6 30.63 -24.14 -5.93
C ILE A 6 29.84 -25.04 -4.98
N LYS A 7 30.44 -25.39 -3.84
CA LYS A 7 29.75 -26.11 -2.77
C LYS A 7 28.65 -25.19 -2.24
N ASN A 8 27.44 -25.44 -2.72
CA ASN A 8 26.23 -24.81 -2.25
C ASN A 8 25.96 -25.32 -0.81
N ASN A 9 26.59 -24.67 0.17
CA ASN A 9 26.48 -25.00 1.60
C ASN A 9 25.17 -24.43 2.19
N LEU A 10 24.03 -24.65 1.53
CA LEU A 10 22.73 -24.57 2.19
C LEU A 10 22.48 -25.90 2.93
N LYS A 11 23.31 -26.16 3.94
CA LYS A 11 23.01 -27.22 4.91
C LYS A 11 21.79 -26.75 5.70
N ALA A 12 20.72 -27.52 5.61
CA ALA A 12 19.46 -27.34 6.30
C ALA A 12 19.59 -27.60 7.81
N ASP A 13 20.50 -26.91 8.49
CA ASP A 13 20.55 -26.92 9.95
C ASP A 13 19.60 -25.82 10.47
N ASN A 14 18.57 -26.28 11.18
CA ASN A 14 17.45 -25.54 11.77
C ASN A 14 16.42 -24.93 10.80
N SER A 15 15.47 -25.76 10.37
CA SER A 15 14.20 -25.34 9.71
C SER A 15 13.52 -24.14 10.40
N LYS A 16 13.62 -24.01 11.73
CA LYS A 16 13.11 -22.83 12.46
C LYS A 16 13.87 -21.55 12.14
N GLU A 17 15.19 -21.62 12.07
CA GLU A 17 16.06 -20.47 11.75
C GLU A 17 15.86 -20.04 10.30
N THR A 18 15.77 -21.00 9.37
CA THR A 18 15.46 -20.71 7.96
C THR A 18 14.08 -20.05 7.81
N LEU A 19 13.05 -20.59 8.47
CA LEU A 19 11.71 -20.00 8.44
C LEU A 19 11.68 -18.61 9.07
N GLN A 20 12.47 -18.39 10.13
CA GLN A 20 12.60 -17.08 10.76
C GLN A 20 13.32 -16.08 9.85
N ALA A 21 14.38 -16.50 9.18
CA ALA A 21 15.10 -15.69 8.21
C ALA A 21 14.21 -15.33 7.02
N ILE A 22 13.48 -16.28 6.43
CA ILE A 22 12.53 -16.01 5.34
C ILE A 22 11.47 -15.01 5.80
N PHE A 23 10.86 -15.26 6.96
CA PHE A 23 9.82 -14.41 7.52
C PHE A 23 10.30 -12.98 7.84
N ASN A 24 11.58 -12.79 8.15
CA ASN A 24 12.18 -11.47 8.39
C ASN A 24 12.83 -10.85 7.14
N SER A 25 13.04 -11.62 6.07
CA SER A 25 13.67 -11.13 4.82
C SER A 25 12.73 -10.32 3.93
N VAL A 26 11.42 -10.45 4.16
CA VAL A 26 10.39 -9.76 3.40
C VAL A 26 10.34 -8.30 3.87
N ARG A 27 10.45 -7.35 2.94
CA ARG A 27 10.33 -5.90 3.25
C ARG A 27 8.92 -5.52 3.70
N ASP A 28 7.92 -6.22 3.17
CA ASP A 28 6.53 -6.10 3.60
C ASP A 28 6.37 -6.69 5.01
N GLY A 29 5.55 -6.06 5.84
CA GLY A 29 5.27 -6.54 7.18
C GLY A 29 4.45 -7.83 7.16
N LEU A 30 4.83 -8.81 7.96
CA LEU A 30 4.08 -10.05 8.16
C LEU A 30 3.52 -10.14 9.58
N VAL A 31 2.30 -10.65 9.69
CA VAL A 31 1.66 -11.00 10.96
C VAL A 31 0.99 -12.36 10.86
N ILE A 32 1.10 -13.15 11.93
CA ILE A 32 0.37 -14.39 12.12
C ILE A 32 -0.62 -14.19 13.24
N LEU A 33 -1.89 -14.47 12.95
CA LEU A 33 -3.01 -14.42 13.89
C LEU A 33 -3.52 -15.83 14.14
N ASP A 34 -3.93 -16.12 15.38
CA ASP A 34 -4.74 -17.32 15.65
C ASP A 34 -6.20 -17.14 15.19
N ARG A 35 -7.02 -18.18 15.35
CA ARG A 35 -8.45 -18.16 15.00
C ARG A 35 -9.29 -17.11 15.75
N THR A 36 -8.76 -16.54 16.83
CA THR A 36 -9.43 -15.50 17.64
C THR A 36 -8.96 -14.09 17.32
N GLY A 37 -8.00 -13.95 16.39
CA GLY A 37 -7.38 -12.68 16.03
C GLY A 37 -6.27 -12.27 17.00
N LYS A 38 -5.76 -13.18 17.83
CA LYS A 38 -4.61 -12.94 18.71
C LYS A 38 -3.33 -12.98 17.88
N ILE A 39 -2.46 -11.99 18.07
CA ILE A 39 -1.18 -11.89 17.39
C ILE A 39 -0.23 -12.96 17.97
N MET A 40 0.16 -13.91 17.13
CA MET A 40 1.06 -15.00 17.49
C MET A 40 2.51 -14.69 17.12
N LYS A 41 2.73 -14.05 15.97
CA LYS A 41 4.06 -13.68 15.47
C LYS A 41 3.94 -12.44 14.58
N ILE A 42 5.01 -11.63 14.56
CA ILE A 42 5.17 -10.49 13.68
C ILE A 42 6.60 -10.46 13.14
N SER A 43 6.79 -9.99 11.91
CA SER A 43 8.12 -9.76 11.33
C SER A 43 8.74 -8.50 11.90
N GLU A 44 10.06 -8.40 11.84
CA GLU A 44 10.81 -7.18 12.19
C GLU A 44 10.40 -5.98 11.33
N SER A 45 10.17 -6.16 10.03
CA SER A 45 9.70 -5.08 9.14
C SER A 45 8.35 -4.49 9.55
N LEU A 46 7.45 -5.28 10.14
CA LEU A 46 6.17 -4.78 10.66
C LEU A 46 6.36 -3.97 11.95
N VAL A 47 7.32 -4.36 12.79
CA VAL A 47 7.73 -3.61 13.99
C VAL A 47 8.26 -2.24 13.60
N GLU A 48 9.18 -2.19 12.63
CA GLU A 48 9.77 -0.96 12.12
C GLU A 48 8.71 -0.06 11.48
N MET A 49 7.86 -0.63 10.62
CA MET A 49 6.77 0.07 9.94
C MET A 49 5.78 0.73 10.91
N GLY A 50 5.33 -0.03 11.91
CA GLY A 50 4.33 0.43 12.89
C GLY A 50 4.89 1.19 14.08
N GLY A 51 6.19 1.07 14.36
CA GLY A 51 6.87 1.64 15.53
C GLY A 51 6.54 0.93 16.86
N TYR A 52 5.92 -0.24 16.83
CA TYR A 52 5.56 -1.03 18.01
C TYR A 52 6.53 -2.20 18.18
N SER A 53 7.00 -2.46 19.40
CA SER A 53 7.81 -3.64 19.66
C SER A 53 6.99 -4.93 19.64
N GLY A 54 7.62 -6.07 19.31
CA GLY A 54 6.94 -7.37 19.37
C GLY A 54 6.37 -7.72 20.74
N LYS A 55 7.01 -7.28 21.83
CA LYS A 55 6.49 -7.47 23.20
C LYS A 55 5.18 -6.73 23.44
N GLU A 56 4.96 -5.61 22.75
CA GLU A 56 3.72 -4.84 22.86
C GLU A 56 2.57 -5.42 22.03
N LEU A 57 2.87 -6.20 21.00
CA LEU A 57 1.90 -6.71 20.04
C LEU A 57 1.53 -8.18 20.28
N ILE A 58 2.54 -9.02 20.47
CA ILE A 58 2.37 -10.47 20.59
C ILE A 58 1.50 -10.75 21.82
N GLY A 59 0.51 -11.61 21.62
CA GLY A 59 -0.46 -12.01 22.63
C GLY A 59 -1.68 -11.10 22.73
N LYS A 60 -1.69 -9.92 22.11
CA LYS A 60 -2.85 -9.03 22.06
C LYS A 60 -3.76 -9.38 20.88
N ARG A 61 -5.04 -8.99 20.99
CA ARG A 61 -5.99 -9.10 19.88
C ARG A 61 -5.86 -7.89 18.98
N LEU A 62 -5.72 -8.12 17.68
CA LEU A 62 -5.62 -7.07 16.67
C LEU A 62 -6.80 -6.09 16.75
N SER A 63 -8.01 -6.59 17.03
CA SER A 63 -9.23 -5.78 17.11
C SER A 63 -9.27 -4.78 18.27
N LEU A 64 -8.46 -5.00 19.30
CA LEU A 64 -8.38 -4.11 20.46
C LEU A 64 -7.31 -3.04 20.29
N MET A 65 -6.56 -3.09 19.19
CA MET A 65 -5.52 -2.14 18.89
C MET A 65 -6.11 -0.87 18.30
N LYS A 66 -5.74 0.27 18.89
CA LYS A 66 -6.15 1.61 18.41
C LYS A 66 -5.26 2.08 17.25
N MET A 67 -5.04 1.21 16.27
CA MET A 67 -4.18 1.50 15.11
C MET A 67 -4.98 1.80 13.84
N PHE A 68 -6.23 1.40 13.75
CA PHE A 68 -7.02 1.50 12.52
C PHE A 68 -8.21 2.43 12.72
N SER A 69 -8.62 3.11 11.65
CA SER A 69 -9.92 3.79 11.64
C SER A 69 -11.05 2.76 11.78
N PRO A 70 -12.26 3.15 12.24
CA PRO A 70 -13.39 2.23 12.35
C PRO A 70 -13.71 1.50 11.03
N LYS A 71 -13.63 2.22 9.90
CA LYS A 71 -13.83 1.66 8.55
C LYS A 71 -12.77 0.61 8.22
N SER A 72 -11.49 0.96 8.38
CA SER A 72 -10.37 0.04 8.14
C SER A 72 -10.46 -1.20 9.03
N LEU A 73 -10.78 -1.03 10.32
CA LEU A 73 -10.93 -2.13 11.26
C LEU A 73 -12.07 -3.06 10.85
N ALA A 74 -13.23 -2.54 10.48
CA ALA A 74 -14.35 -3.35 10.00
C ALA A 74 -13.96 -4.18 8.78
N GLN A 75 -13.28 -3.57 7.80
CA GLN A 75 -12.79 -4.28 6.61
C GLN A 75 -11.82 -5.41 6.97
N ILE A 76 -10.88 -5.15 7.89
CA ILE A 76 -9.93 -6.15 8.38
C ILE A 76 -10.66 -7.32 9.04
N LEU A 77 -11.66 -7.07 9.88
CA LEU A 77 -12.40 -8.13 10.57
C LEU A 77 -13.23 -8.98 9.60
N VAL A 78 -13.88 -8.36 8.62
CA VAL A 78 -14.62 -9.09 7.57
C VAL A 78 -13.66 -10.00 6.79
N ASN A 79 -12.52 -9.46 6.35
CA ASN A 79 -11.55 -10.22 5.58
C ASN A 79 -10.90 -11.32 6.42
N PHE A 80 -10.62 -11.08 7.70
CA PHE A 80 -10.14 -12.11 8.63
C PHE A 80 -11.12 -13.29 8.74
N VAL A 81 -12.42 -13.04 8.89
CA VAL A 81 -13.45 -14.10 8.94
C VAL A 81 -13.50 -14.86 7.61
N ARG A 82 -13.45 -14.15 6.48
CA ARG A 82 -13.42 -14.80 5.15
C ARG A 82 -12.18 -15.68 4.97
N THR A 83 -11.02 -15.23 5.46
CA THR A 83 -9.79 -16.05 5.42
C THR A 83 -9.90 -17.29 6.29
N LEU A 84 -10.53 -17.20 7.46
CA LEU A 84 -10.81 -18.39 8.29
C LEU A 84 -11.81 -19.36 7.66
N ALA A 85 -12.60 -18.92 6.67
CA ALA A 85 -13.46 -19.74 5.84
C ALA A 85 -12.74 -20.29 4.58
N ASP A 86 -11.41 -20.39 4.64
CA ASP A 86 -10.54 -20.93 3.59
C ASP A 86 -10.46 -20.11 2.30
N ASN A 87 -10.72 -18.80 2.38
CA ASN A 87 -10.57 -17.90 1.24
C ASN A 87 -9.24 -17.16 1.29
N GLU A 88 -8.54 -17.11 0.16
CA GLU A 88 -7.46 -16.14 -0.04
C GLU A 88 -8.06 -14.75 -0.23
N ILE A 89 -7.46 -13.75 0.41
CA ILE A 89 -7.90 -12.36 0.31
C ILE A 89 -6.89 -11.59 -0.51
N MET A 90 -7.37 -11.12 -1.67
CA MET A 90 -6.65 -10.20 -2.54
C MET A 90 -6.30 -8.91 -1.80
N PRO A 91 -5.19 -8.24 -2.19
CA PRO A 91 -4.77 -7.00 -1.57
C PRO A 91 -5.88 -5.95 -1.50
N TYR A 92 -6.06 -5.35 -0.33
CA TYR A 92 -6.98 -4.23 -0.10
C TYR A 92 -6.33 -3.18 0.79
N GLU A 93 -6.71 -1.93 0.58
CA GLU A 93 -6.10 -0.81 1.28
C GLU A 93 -6.81 -0.51 2.61
N VAL A 94 -6.01 -0.12 3.59
CA VAL A 94 -6.46 0.36 4.89
C VAL A 94 -5.66 1.59 5.31
N GLU A 95 -6.32 2.44 6.09
CA GLU A 95 -5.66 3.49 6.86
C GLU A 95 -5.26 2.98 8.24
N ALA A 96 -4.03 3.23 8.62
CA ALA A 96 -3.49 2.94 9.94
C ALA A 96 -2.73 4.14 10.54
N THR A 97 -2.58 4.12 11.86
CA THR A 97 -1.83 5.07 12.64
C THR A 97 -0.75 4.31 13.40
N THR A 98 0.50 4.70 13.15
CA THR A 98 1.69 4.16 13.83
C THR A 98 1.71 4.59 15.30
N LYS A 99 2.60 3.99 16.10
CA LYS A 99 2.76 4.34 17.53
C LYS A 99 3.09 5.82 17.76
N SER A 100 3.81 6.47 16.84
CA SER A 100 4.18 7.88 16.92
C SER A 100 3.05 8.83 16.49
N GLY A 101 1.90 8.31 16.03
CA GLY A 101 0.77 9.10 15.54
C GLY A 101 0.84 9.41 14.04
N ARG A 102 1.91 9.01 13.34
CA ARG A 102 2.00 9.14 11.88
C ARG A 102 0.92 8.30 11.21
N LYS A 103 0.13 8.92 10.33
CA LYS A 103 -0.82 8.24 9.44
C LYS A 103 -0.07 7.51 8.33
N MET A 104 -0.53 6.32 8.00
CA MET A 104 0.02 5.49 6.94
C MET A 104 -1.09 4.76 6.18
N PHE A 105 -0.79 4.39 4.95
CA PHE A 105 -1.64 3.53 4.13
C PHE A 105 -1.00 2.15 4.02
N GLY A 106 -1.74 1.13 4.46
CA GLY A 106 -1.32 -0.27 4.36
C GLY A 106 -2.15 -1.00 3.30
N GLU A 107 -1.49 -1.73 2.42
CA GLU A 107 -2.12 -2.68 1.51
C GLU A 107 -2.00 -4.08 2.12
N ILE A 108 -3.14 -4.68 2.51
CA ILE A 108 -3.20 -5.94 3.25
C ILE A 108 -3.68 -7.06 2.34
N SER A 109 -2.97 -8.19 2.37
CA SER A 109 -3.44 -9.48 1.84
C SER A 109 -3.40 -10.54 2.93
N GLY A 110 -4.20 -11.60 2.79
CA GLY A 110 -4.35 -12.61 3.84
C GLY A 110 -4.60 -14.01 3.31
N ASN A 111 -3.95 -15.00 3.91
CA ASN A 111 -4.05 -16.41 3.57
C ASN A 111 -4.36 -17.27 4.81
N PRO A 112 -5.15 -18.35 4.67
CA PRO A 112 -5.42 -19.26 5.78
C PRO A 112 -4.14 -19.98 6.21
N LEU A 113 -3.82 -19.96 7.50
CA LEU A 113 -2.74 -20.76 8.06
C LEU A 113 -3.29 -22.15 8.39
N LYS A 114 -2.76 -23.19 7.73
CA LYS A 114 -3.16 -24.58 7.94
C LYS A 114 -2.10 -25.37 8.70
N SER A 115 -2.55 -26.22 9.62
CA SER A 115 -1.72 -27.25 10.27
C SER A 115 -2.47 -28.57 10.26
N LYS A 116 -1.84 -29.62 9.72
CA LYS A 116 -2.45 -30.95 9.53
C LYS A 116 -3.83 -30.88 8.84
N GLY A 117 -3.93 -30.07 7.79
CA GLY A 117 -5.16 -29.89 7.00
C GLY A 117 -6.25 -29.03 7.67
N LYS A 118 -6.04 -28.54 8.89
CA LYS A 118 -7.01 -27.68 9.60
C LYS A 118 -6.55 -26.23 9.64
N ILE A 119 -7.47 -25.30 9.44
CA ILE A 119 -7.19 -23.87 9.60
C ILE A 119 -6.96 -23.57 11.09
N VAL A 120 -5.75 -23.10 11.41
CA VAL A 120 -5.32 -22.75 12.76
C VAL A 120 -5.16 -21.25 12.96
N GLY A 121 -5.28 -20.46 11.88
CA GLY A 121 -5.12 -19.02 11.95
C GLY A 121 -5.07 -18.35 10.58
N VAL A 122 -4.50 -17.16 10.54
CA VAL A 122 -4.32 -16.34 9.34
C VAL A 122 -2.88 -15.84 9.28
N VAL A 123 -2.26 -15.90 8.10
CA VAL A 123 -1.04 -15.15 7.80
C VAL A 123 -1.44 -13.96 6.94
N ALA A 124 -1.10 -12.75 7.38
CA ALA A 124 -1.35 -11.54 6.62
C ALA A 124 -0.03 -10.84 6.29
N LEU A 125 0.02 -10.27 5.08
CA LEU A 125 1.09 -9.43 4.57
C LEU A 125 0.57 -8.00 4.46
N ILE A 126 1.38 -7.05 4.89
CA ILE A 126 1.09 -5.62 4.92
C ILE A 126 2.21 -4.89 4.20
N ARG A 127 1.88 -4.28 3.06
CA ARG A 127 2.78 -3.39 2.33
C ARG A 127 2.49 -1.95 2.70
N ASP A 128 3.52 -1.19 3.04
CA ASP A 128 3.39 0.27 3.19
C ASP A 128 3.33 0.91 1.79
N ILE A 129 2.19 1.51 1.47
CA ILE A 129 1.96 2.20 0.19
C ILE A 129 1.87 3.72 0.37
N THR A 130 2.30 4.24 1.52
CA THR A 130 2.17 5.66 1.87
C THR A 130 2.92 6.56 0.91
N GLU A 131 4.18 6.23 0.59
CA GLU A 131 4.98 7.02 -0.36
C GLU A 131 4.44 6.93 -1.78
N ARG A 132 4.00 5.74 -2.22
CA ARG A 132 3.32 5.57 -3.51
C ARG A 132 2.12 6.51 -3.62
N LYS A 133 1.26 6.53 -2.60
CA LYS A 133 0.07 7.38 -2.57
C LYS A 133 0.38 8.88 -2.54
N LYS A 134 1.42 9.29 -1.82
CA LYS A 134 1.87 10.69 -1.83
C LYS A 134 2.31 11.11 -3.23
N THR A 135 3.13 10.30 -3.89
CA THR A 135 3.59 10.58 -5.25
C THR A 135 2.43 10.60 -6.26
N GLU A 136 1.48 9.67 -6.15
CA GLU A 136 0.28 9.66 -7.00
C GLU A 136 -0.57 10.93 -6.80
N GLU A 137 -0.71 11.38 -5.55
CA GLU A 137 -1.45 12.60 -5.23
C GLU A 137 -0.74 13.86 -5.73
N GLU A 138 0.57 13.99 -5.52
CA GLU A 138 1.37 15.10 -6.03
C GLU A 138 1.30 15.18 -7.57
N LEU A 139 1.36 14.02 -8.25
CA LEU A 139 1.22 13.95 -9.70
C LEU A 139 -0.19 14.37 -10.15
N ARG A 140 -1.23 13.94 -9.42
CA ARG A 140 -2.62 14.33 -9.69
C ARG A 140 -2.80 15.84 -9.57
N GLU A 141 -2.31 16.45 -8.49
CA GLU A 141 -2.38 17.89 -8.27
C GLU A 141 -1.66 18.67 -9.38
N LYS A 142 -0.48 18.21 -9.80
CA LYS A 142 0.28 18.83 -10.89
C LYS A 142 -0.43 18.72 -12.24
N ASN A 143 -1.03 17.57 -12.54
CA ASN A 143 -1.82 17.40 -13.76
C ASN A 143 -3.06 18.32 -13.76
N GLU A 144 -3.77 18.44 -12.64
CA GLU A 144 -4.90 19.36 -12.52
C GLU A 144 -4.48 20.83 -12.69
N GLU A 145 -3.31 21.21 -12.18
CA GLU A 145 -2.72 22.54 -12.36
C GLU A 145 -2.40 22.81 -13.84
N LEU A 146 -1.77 21.83 -14.52
CA LEU A 146 -1.46 21.90 -15.95
C LEU A 146 -2.73 21.96 -16.81
N GLU A 147 -3.75 21.17 -16.51
CA GLU A 147 -5.04 21.19 -17.23
C GLU A 147 -5.72 22.55 -17.12
N LYS A 148 -5.75 23.13 -15.92
CA LYS A 148 -6.26 24.49 -15.71
C LYS A 148 -5.46 25.49 -16.53
N PHE A 149 -4.13 25.46 -16.45
CA PHE A 149 -3.26 26.34 -17.21
C PHE A 149 -3.49 26.23 -18.73
N ASN A 150 -3.53 25.01 -19.27
CA ASN A 150 -3.79 24.77 -20.70
C ASN A 150 -5.15 25.32 -21.14
N LYS A 151 -6.20 25.13 -20.33
CA LYS A 151 -7.53 25.69 -20.62
C LYS A 151 -7.50 27.23 -20.69
N PHE A 152 -6.74 27.87 -19.79
CA PHE A 152 -6.57 29.33 -19.84
C PHE A 152 -5.73 29.78 -21.04
N ALA A 153 -4.63 29.10 -21.37
CA ALA A 153 -3.74 29.45 -22.47
C ALA A 153 -4.42 29.30 -23.84
N VAL A 154 -5.05 28.15 -24.11
CA VAL A 154 -5.80 27.90 -25.35
C VAL A 154 -6.97 28.88 -25.49
N GLY A 155 -7.68 29.15 -24.38
CA GLY A 155 -8.75 30.15 -24.37
C GLY A 155 -8.26 31.55 -24.77
N ARG A 156 -7.06 31.95 -24.32
CA ARG A 156 -6.43 33.22 -24.73
C ARG A 156 -6.06 33.23 -26.21
N GLU A 157 -5.45 32.15 -26.71
CA GLU A 157 -5.06 32.06 -28.13
C GLU A 157 -6.28 32.15 -29.05
N LEU A 158 -7.37 31.44 -28.74
CA LEU A 158 -8.62 31.52 -29.49
C LEU A 158 -9.19 32.96 -29.48
N LYS A 159 -9.16 33.63 -28.33
CA LYS A 159 -9.58 35.04 -28.20
C LYS A 159 -8.73 35.97 -29.07
N ILE A 160 -7.41 35.75 -29.10
CA ILE A 160 -6.48 36.54 -29.92
C ILE A 160 -6.76 36.33 -31.41
N ILE A 161 -6.99 35.09 -31.83
CA ILE A 161 -7.35 34.77 -33.23
C ILE A 161 -8.66 35.45 -33.62
N GLU A 162 -9.68 35.36 -32.76
CA GLU A 162 -10.98 36.03 -32.97
C GLU A 162 -10.81 37.55 -33.13
N LEU A 163 -10.04 38.17 -32.24
CA LEU A 163 -9.77 39.61 -32.31
C LEU A 163 -9.00 40.00 -33.58
N LYS A 164 -7.98 39.23 -33.98
CA LYS A 164 -7.23 39.49 -35.22
C LYS A 164 -8.12 39.43 -36.45
N ASN A 165 -9.01 38.44 -36.53
CA ASN A 165 -9.96 38.32 -37.64
C ASN A 165 -10.90 39.53 -37.69
N LYS A 166 -11.39 39.98 -36.54
CA LYS A 166 -12.29 41.13 -36.44
C LYS A 166 -11.62 42.46 -36.82
N ILE A 167 -10.35 42.64 -36.45
CA ILE A 167 -9.55 43.78 -36.90
C ILE A 167 -9.40 43.77 -38.43
N LYS A 168 -9.06 42.63 -39.02
CA LYS A 168 -8.92 42.50 -40.48
C LYS A 168 -10.22 42.83 -41.22
N GLU A 169 -11.37 42.36 -40.75
CA GLU A 169 -12.68 42.71 -41.33
C GLU A 169 -12.98 44.21 -41.26
N LEU A 170 -12.58 44.89 -40.17
CA LEU A 170 -12.77 46.32 -40.01
C LEU A 170 -11.86 47.12 -40.95
N GLU A 171 -10.59 46.71 -41.10
CA GLU A 171 -9.63 47.32 -42.03
C GLU A 171 -10.12 47.20 -43.48
N GLU A 172 -10.65 46.03 -43.89
CA GLU A 172 -11.21 45.82 -45.22
C GLU A 172 -12.45 46.69 -45.50
N LYS A 173 -13.26 46.97 -44.47
CA LYS A 173 -14.42 47.89 -44.58
C LYS A 173 -13.98 49.34 -44.68
N LEU A 174 -12.95 49.74 -43.94
CA LEU A 174 -12.43 51.11 -43.95
C LEU A 174 -11.82 51.48 -45.30
N ASN A 175 -11.09 50.55 -45.94
CA ASN A 175 -10.45 50.75 -47.25
C ASN A 175 -11.44 50.73 -48.44
N LYS A 176 -12.74 50.51 -48.22
CA LYS A 176 -13.79 50.55 -49.26
C LYS A 176 -14.59 51.85 -49.26
N ILE A 177 -14.26 52.81 -48.38
CA ILE A 177 -14.85 54.15 -48.26
C ILE A 177 -13.81 55.16 -48.74
#